data_AF-A0A842QWE5-F1
#
_entry.id   AF-A0A842QWE5-F1
#
_cell.length_a   1.000
_cell.length_b   1.000
_cell.length_c   1.000
_cell.angle_alpha   90.00
_cell.angle_beta   90.00
_cell.angle_gamma   90.00
#
_symmetry.space_group_name_H-M   'P 1'
#
loop_
_entity.id
_entity.type
_entity.pdbx_description
1 polymer ?
#
loop_
_entity_poly.entity_id
_entity_poly.type
_entity_poly.pdbx_seq_one_letter_code
_entity_poly.pdbx_strand_id
1 'polypeptide(L)'
;MLEMQEIHTGGRPKHLYRLSAAGMKRLLQVKQQLHDFFTRMQEEFAYLFDENFSVDVFLDNANFTDHDPLDHILERDIPIDEKIEHLESIEQDLEQALQRVRELKEELIK
;
A
#
# COMPACT_ATOMS: atom_id res chain seq x y z
N MET A 1 8.13 9.45 10.52
CA MET A 1 8.24 10.88 10.15
C MET A 1 8.10 10.93 8.63
N LEU A 2 7.14 11.69 8.12
CA LEU A 2 6.87 11.77 6.70
C LEU A 2 7.60 12.97 6.11
N GLU A 3 8.22 12.79 4.95
CA GLU A 3 8.68 13.88 4.10
C GLU A 3 7.53 14.30 3.21
N MET A 4 7.22 15.59 3.23
CA MET A 4 6.16 16.17 2.41
C MET A 4 6.81 16.80 1.18
N GLN A 5 6.40 16.32 0.00
CA GLN A 5 6.74 16.93 -1.28
C GLN A 5 5.49 17.61 -1.82
N GLU A 6 5.59 18.91 -2.02
CA GLU A 6 4.49 19.71 -2.55
C GLU A 6 4.56 19.73 -4.07
N ILE A 7 3.54 19.17 -4.73
CA ILE A 7 3.49 19.11 -6.18
C ILE A 7 2.56 20.20 -6.69
N HIS A 8 3.11 21.09 -7.50
CA HIS A 8 2.39 22.22 -8.08
C HIS A 8 1.79 21.81 -9.42
N THR A 9 0.62 21.16 -9.36
CA THR A 9 -0.16 20.80 -10.56
C THR A 9 -1.25 21.85 -10.80
N GLY A 10 -0.90 23.03 -11.32
CA GLY A 10 -1.83 24.03 -11.93
C GLY A 10 -3.12 24.42 -11.15
N GLY A 11 -3.23 24.06 -9.87
CA GLY A 11 -4.42 24.13 -9.02
C GLY A 11 -4.01 24.03 -7.54
N ARG A 12 -4.93 23.65 -6.62
CA ARG A 12 -4.61 23.56 -5.17
C ARG A 12 -3.41 22.63 -4.94
N PRO A 13 -2.42 23.02 -4.11
CA PRO A 13 -1.24 22.20 -3.86
C PRO A 13 -1.65 20.82 -3.34
N LYS A 14 -1.05 19.78 -3.91
CA LYS A 14 -1.18 18.40 -3.40
C LYS A 14 0.09 18.06 -2.63
N HIS A 15 -0.09 17.55 -1.42
CA HIS A 15 1.00 17.04 -0.60
C HIS A 15 1.16 15.55 -0.85
N LEU A 16 2.30 15.17 -1.40
CA LEU A 16 2.72 13.77 -1.44
C LEU A 16 3.58 13.50 -0.22
N TYR A 17 3.15 12.55 0.59
CA TYR A 17 3.89 12.13 1.77
C TYR A 17 4.68 10.87 1.43
N ARG A 18 5.98 10.90 1.66
CA ARG A 18 6.86 9.73 1.58
C ARG A 18 7.45 9.46 2.95
N LEU A 19 7.84 8.22 3.21
CA LEU A 19 8.63 7.93 4.40
C LEU A 19 10.00 8.61 4.26
N SER A 20 10.33 9.46 5.22
CA SER A 20 11.71 9.97 5.33
C SER A 20 12.66 8.84 5.70
N ALA A 21 13.97 9.04 5.55
CA ALA A 21 14.95 8.06 6.04
C ALA A 21 14.75 7.75 7.55
N ALA A 22 14.40 8.77 8.35
CA ALA A 22 14.05 8.59 9.76
C ALA A 22 12.70 7.85 9.94
N GLY A 23 11.73 8.10 9.05
CA GLY A 23 10.47 7.37 8.97
C GLY A 23 10.68 5.89 8.66
N MET A 24 11.51 5.57 7.68
CA MET A 24 11.87 4.21 7.30
C MET A 24 12.59 3.49 8.45
N LYS A 25 13.56 4.14 9.10
CA LYS A 25 14.22 3.57 10.29
C LYS A 25 13.24 3.28 11.41
N ARG A 26 12.26 4.16 11.63
CA ARG A 26 11.23 3.96 12.65
C ARG A 26 10.27 2.82 12.27
N LEU A 27 9.90 2.72 10.99
CA LEU A 27 9.09 1.64 10.48
C LEU A 27 9.77 0.28 10.72
N LEU A 28 11.06 0.17 10.39
CA LEU A 28 11.85 -1.04 10.66
C LEU A 28 11.90 -1.39 12.16
N GLN A 29 12.06 -0.39 13.03
CA GLN A 29 12.00 -0.62 14.49
C GLN A 29 10.64 -1.18 14.94
N VAL A 30 9.54 -0.61 14.43
CA VAL A 30 8.19 -1.08 14.74
C VAL A 30 7.98 -2.51 14.22
N LYS A 31 8.46 -2.80 13.01
CA LYS A 31 8.41 -4.16 12.43
C LYS A 31 9.14 -5.17 13.32
N GLN A 32 10.33 -4.84 13.80
CA GLN A 32 11.07 -5.69 14.74
C GLN A 32 10.31 -5.90 16.06
N GLN A 33 9.71 -4.84 16.62
CA GLN A 33 8.93 -4.95 17.86
C GLN A 33 7.70 -5.84 17.70
N LEU A 34 7.02 -5.73 16.55
CA LEU A 34 5.88 -6.60 16.22
C LEU A 34 6.34 -8.04 16.03
N HIS A 35 7.48 -8.25 15.36
CA HIS A 35 8.06 -9.57 15.19
C HIS A 35 8.33 -10.24 16.55
N ASP A 36 9.02 -9.54 17.44
CA ASP A 36 9.33 -10.05 18.79
C ASP A 36 8.05 -10.33 19.60
N PHE A 37 7.02 -9.49 19.46
CA PHE A 37 5.73 -9.69 20.11
C PHE A 37 5.03 -10.95 19.60
N PHE A 38 4.89 -11.11 18.28
CA PHE A 38 4.22 -12.28 17.71
C PHE A 38 5.00 -13.57 17.94
N THR A 39 6.34 -13.53 17.94
CA THR A 39 7.18 -14.67 18.30
C THR A 39 6.88 -15.13 19.73
N ARG A 40 6.85 -14.21 20.69
CA ARG A 40 6.50 -14.55 22.08
C ARG A 40 5.07 -15.07 22.22
N MET A 41 4.13 -14.48 21.49
CA MET A 41 2.75 -14.97 21.48
C MET A 41 2.67 -16.40 20.94
N GLN A 42 3.47 -16.74 19.92
CA GLN A 42 3.53 -18.09 19.37
C GLN A 42 4.19 -19.07 20.35
N GLU A 43 5.20 -18.65 21.11
CA GLU A 43 5.82 -19.46 22.16
C GLU A 43 4.87 -19.71 23.34
N GLU A 44 4.17 -18.68 23.82
CA GLU A 44 3.30 -18.75 25.00
C GLU A 44 1.91 -19.33 24.70
N PHE A 45 1.41 -19.10 23.48
CA PHE A 45 0.06 -19.47 23.07
C PHE A 45 0.06 -20.25 21.76
N ALA A 46 1.01 -21.17 21.58
CA ALA A 46 1.16 -21.98 20.37
C ALA A 46 -0.16 -22.62 19.87
N TYR A 47 -1.05 -22.99 20.80
CA TYR A 47 -2.36 -23.58 20.49
C TYR A 47 -3.36 -22.63 19.81
N LEU A 48 -3.10 -21.31 19.81
CA LEU A 48 -3.92 -20.30 19.13
C LEU A 48 -3.46 -20.01 17.70
N PHE A 49 -2.26 -20.47 17.33
CA PHE A 49 -1.67 -20.21 16.03
C PHE A 49 -1.81 -21.43 15.13
N ASP A 50 -2.05 -21.18 13.84
CA ASP A 50 -1.99 -22.22 12.81
C ASP A 50 -0.56 -22.81 12.78
N GLU A 51 -0.42 -24.12 12.58
CA GLU A 51 0.88 -24.80 12.45
C GLU A 51 1.73 -24.19 11.32
N ASN A 52 1.09 -23.55 10.34
CA ASN A 52 1.76 -22.90 9.21
C ASN A 52 1.93 -21.38 9.39
N PHE A 53 1.59 -20.81 10.54
CA PHE A 53 1.73 -19.37 10.76
C PHE A 53 3.20 -18.95 10.83
N SER A 54 3.60 -18.06 9.92
CA SER A 54 4.90 -17.41 9.91
C SER A 54 4.75 -15.92 10.22
N VAL A 55 5.41 -15.48 11.30
CA VAL A 55 5.47 -14.08 11.71
C VAL A 55 6.05 -13.20 10.60
N ASP A 56 7.10 -13.68 9.92
CA ASP A 56 7.74 -12.96 8.80
C ASP A 56 6.76 -12.77 7.65
N VAL A 57 6.08 -13.83 7.21
CA VAL A 57 5.09 -13.76 6.11
C VAL A 57 3.93 -12.84 6.49
N PHE A 58 3.46 -12.90 7.75
CA PHE A 58 2.40 -12.01 8.23
C PHE A 58 2.82 -10.53 8.22
N LEU A 59 4.03 -10.22 8.68
CA LEU A 59 4.54 -8.84 8.73
C LEU A 59 5.02 -8.31 7.37
N ASP A 60 5.39 -9.18 6.44
CA ASP A 60 5.70 -8.84 5.05
C ASP A 60 4.42 -8.56 4.25
N ASN A 61 3.36 -9.35 4.46
CA ASN A 61 2.06 -9.16 3.83
C ASN A 61 1.23 -8.03 4.48
N ALA A 62 1.57 -7.63 5.71
CA ALA A 62 1.06 -6.41 6.29
C ALA A 62 1.67 -5.23 5.52
N ASN A 63 1.02 -4.80 4.43
CA ASN A 63 1.43 -3.74 3.49
C ASN A 63 2.22 -2.58 4.14
N PHE A 64 3.54 -2.75 4.26
CA PHE A 64 4.50 -1.74 4.73
C PHE A 64 5.49 -1.34 3.62
N THR A 65 5.30 -1.84 2.39
CA THR A 65 6.22 -1.69 1.26
C THR A 65 5.58 -0.97 0.08
N ASP A 66 6.42 -0.28 -0.68
CA ASP A 66 6.14 0.48 -1.92
C ASP A 66 5.69 -0.42 -3.10
N HIS A 67 4.95 -1.51 -2.86
CA HIS A 67 4.51 -2.39 -3.95
C HIS A 67 3.47 -1.68 -4.81
N ASP A 68 3.67 -1.80 -6.12
CA ASP A 68 2.67 -1.37 -7.09
C ASP A 68 1.36 -2.11 -6.76
N PRO A 69 0.24 -1.41 -6.53
CA PRO A 69 -1.04 -2.04 -6.24
C PRO A 69 -1.48 -3.03 -7.33
N LEU A 70 -0.95 -2.91 -8.55
CA LEU A 70 -1.17 -3.88 -9.63
C LEU A 70 -0.43 -5.20 -9.37
N ASP A 71 0.84 -5.15 -8.97
CA ASP A 71 1.63 -6.33 -8.61
C ASP A 71 0.98 -7.08 -7.44
N HIS A 72 0.45 -6.32 -6.47
CA HIS A 72 -0.28 -6.89 -5.34
C HIS A 72 -1.52 -7.69 -5.76
N ILE A 73 -2.29 -7.24 -6.77
CA ILE A 73 -3.47 -7.98 -7.26
C ILE A 73 -3.05 -9.25 -7.99
N LEU A 74 -1.95 -9.19 -8.75
CA LEU A 74 -1.45 -10.32 -9.52
C LEU A 74 -0.87 -11.41 -8.63
N GLU A 75 -0.26 -11.06 -7.49
CA GLU A 75 0.37 -11.99 -6.54
C GLU A 75 -0.62 -12.66 -5.57
N ARG A 76 -1.85 -12.12 -5.40
CA ARG A 76 -2.85 -12.70 -4.51
C ARG A 76 -3.28 -14.10 -4.95
N ASP A 77 -3.45 -15.00 -3.98
CA ASP A 77 -4.02 -16.34 -4.22
C ASP A 77 -5.56 -16.26 -4.28
N ILE A 78 -6.07 -15.68 -5.36
CA ILE A 78 -7.50 -15.54 -5.67
C ILE A 78 -7.77 -16.02 -7.10
N PRO A 79 -9.01 -16.45 -7.42
CA PRO A 79 -9.39 -16.85 -8.77
C PRO A 79 -9.08 -15.78 -9.82
N ILE A 80 -8.74 -16.22 -11.04
CA ILE A 80 -8.38 -15.31 -12.14
C ILE A 80 -9.51 -14.32 -12.43
N ASP A 81 -10.76 -14.78 -12.38
CA ASP A 81 -11.93 -13.93 -12.62
C ASP A 81 -12.02 -12.78 -11.59
N GLU A 82 -11.71 -13.06 -10.32
CA GLU A 82 -11.70 -12.05 -9.25
C GLU A 82 -10.51 -11.07 -9.41
N LYS A 83 -9.37 -11.52 -9.92
CA LYS A 83 -8.26 -10.62 -10.29
C LYS A 83 -8.67 -9.68 -11.42
N ILE A 84 -9.37 -10.20 -12.42
CA ILE A 84 -9.87 -9.40 -13.56
C ILE A 84 -10.83 -8.32 -13.06
N GLU A 85 -11.80 -8.68 -12.21
CA GLU A 85 -12.74 -7.70 -11.64
C GLU A 85 -12.03 -6.58 -10.86
N HIS A 86 -10.99 -6.92 -10.09
CA HIS A 86 -10.18 -5.93 -9.38
C HIS A 86 -9.41 -5.01 -10.35
N LEU A 87 -8.85 -5.54 -11.43
CA LEU A 87 -8.13 -4.76 -12.43
C LEU A 87 -9.08 -3.86 -13.23
N GLU A 88 -10.27 -4.35 -13.60
CA GLU A 88 -11.32 -3.57 -14.28
C GLU A 88 -11.80 -2.39 -13.42
N SER A 89 -11.96 -2.61 -12.11
CA SER A 89 -12.31 -1.52 -11.19
C SER A 89 -11.24 -0.43 -11.15
N ILE A 90 -9.95 -0.81 -11.14
CA ILE A 90 -8.84 0.15 -11.16
C ILE A 90 -8.77 0.88 -12.50
N GLU A 91 -8.96 0.17 -13.61
CA GLU A 91 -9.03 0.75 -14.95
C GLU A 91 -10.10 1.84 -15.01
N GLN A 92 -11.30 1.55 -14.51
CA GLN A 92 -12.41 2.50 -14.49
C GLN A 92 -12.10 3.75 -13.65
N ASP A 93 -11.49 3.60 -12.48
CA ASP A 93 -11.08 4.72 -11.63
C ASP A 93 -10.02 5.60 -12.32
N LEU A 94 -9.06 4.97 -13.02
CA LEU A 94 -8.04 5.67 -13.79
C LEU A 94 -8.64 6.43 -14.98
N GLU A 95 -9.60 5.84 -15.67
CA GLU A 95 -10.33 6.51 -16.77
C GLU A 95 -11.09 7.73 -16.28
N GLN A 96 -11.79 7.64 -15.14
CA GLN A 96 -12.48 8.79 -14.54
C GLN A 96 -11.50 9.89 -14.14
N ALA A 97 -10.37 9.53 -13.52
CA ALA A 97 -9.33 10.49 -13.18
C ALA A 97 -8.75 11.17 -14.44
N LEU A 98 -8.51 10.40 -15.50
CA LEU A 98 -8.00 10.91 -16.77
C LEU A 98 -9.02 11.83 -17.45
N GLN A 99 -10.30 11.47 -17.42
CA GLN A 99 -11.37 12.31 -17.95
C GLN A 99 -11.44 13.64 -17.21
N ARG A 100 -11.34 13.63 -15.88
CA ARG A 100 -11.29 14.87 -15.10
C ARG A 100 -10.07 15.74 -15.43
N VAL A 101 -8.91 15.12 -15.68
CA VAL A 101 -7.71 15.84 -16.13
C VAL A 101 -7.94 16.49 -17.50
N ARG A 102 -8.61 15.81 -18.44
CA ARG A 102 -8.94 16.36 -19.76
C ARG A 102 -9.85 17.58 -19.65
N GLU A 103 -10.92 17.49 -18.87
CA GLU A 103 -11.83 18.62 -18.61
C GLU A 103 -11.09 19.83 -18.05
N LEU A 104 -10.25 19.62 -17.03
CA LEU A 104 -9.44 20.70 -16.42
C LEU A 104 -8.47 21.31 -17.43
N LYS A 105 -7.89 20.53 -18.33
CA LYS A 105 -7.02 21.06 -19.40
C LYS A 105 -7.80 21.91 -20.40
N GLU A 106 -9.02 21.50 -20.76
CA GLU A 106 -9.89 22.28 -21.65
C GLU A 106 -10.34 23.59 -20.99
N GLU A 107 -10.66 23.58 -19.70
CA GLU A 107 -10.97 24.78 -18.92
C GLU A 107 -9.82 25.79 -18.91
N LEU A 108 -8.57 25.33 -18.89
CA LEU A 108 -7.37 26.19 -18.90
C LEU A 108 -7.01 26.75 -20.29
N ILE A 109 -7.54 26.17 -21.37
CA ILE A 109 -7.27 26.61 -22.76
C ILE A 109 -8.31 27.64 -23.22
N LYS A 110 -9.48 27.72 -22.57
CA LYS A 110 -10.49 28.77 -22.77
C LYS A 110 -10.10 30.10 -22.11
#